data_AF-A0A5C1A8V0-F1
#
_entry.id   AF-A0A5C1A8V0-F1
#
_cell.length_a   1.000
_cell.length_b   1.000
_cell.length_c   1.000
_cell.angle_alpha   90.00
_cell.angle_beta   90.00
_cell.angle_gamma   90.00
#
_symmetry.space_group_name_H-M   'P 1'
#
loop_
_entity.id
_entity.type
_entity.pdbx_description
1 polymer ?
#
loop_
_entity_poly.entity_id
_entity_poly.type
_entity_poly.pdbx_seq_one_letter_code
_entity_poly.pdbx_strand_id
1 'polypeptide(L)'
;MRFQIPHTLLAQLRAVQSARGYSDDVTVSEDAFLLDPGFGPASYLTADGRVLLDTREWSGEPVREATPDEAVCVIVVGAKKTGIAGLFELLPPRPFGAATCDRCLGNRFWSFGTDAGTGRAKTIVCPTCAGHGWVD
;
A
#
# COMPACT_ATOMS: atom_id res chain seq x y z
N MET A 1 9.82 -4.75 -7.55
CA MET A 1 9.19 -6.00 -7.01
C MET A 1 7.92 -6.26 -7.80
N ARG A 2 7.56 -7.51 -8.11
CA ARG A 2 6.33 -7.81 -8.85
C ARG A 2 5.48 -8.86 -8.12
N PHE A 3 4.26 -8.48 -7.77
CA PHE A 3 3.30 -9.32 -7.07
C PHE A 3 2.53 -10.21 -8.04
N GLN A 4 2.23 -11.44 -7.64
CA GLN A 4 1.27 -12.28 -8.35
C GLN A 4 -0.12 -11.97 -7.81
N ILE A 5 -0.92 -11.24 -8.59
CA ILE A 5 -2.25 -10.81 -8.15
C ILE A 5 -3.28 -11.87 -8.53
N PRO A 6 -3.99 -12.49 -7.57
CA PRO A 6 -5.07 -13.41 -7.90
C PRO A 6 -6.19 -12.73 -8.69
N HIS A 7 -6.83 -13.44 -9.62
CA HIS A 7 -7.95 -12.91 -10.40
C HIS A 7 -9.09 -12.36 -9.54
N THR A 8 -9.35 -12.98 -8.39
CA THR A 8 -10.35 -12.51 -7.41
C THR A 8 -10.00 -11.15 -6.84
N LEU A 9 -8.72 -10.91 -6.55
CA LEU A 9 -8.22 -9.63 -6.05
C LEU A 9 -8.25 -8.55 -7.14
N LEU A 10 -7.90 -8.90 -8.38
CA LEU A 10 -8.06 -7.99 -9.53
C LEU A 10 -9.52 -7.54 -9.70
N ALA A 11 -10.49 -8.45 -9.56
CA ALA A 11 -11.90 -8.10 -9.63
C ALA A 11 -12.33 -7.11 -8.52
N GLN A 12 -11.83 -7.30 -7.30
CA GLN A 12 -12.09 -6.37 -6.19
C GLN A 12 -11.49 -4.98 -6.45
N LEU A 13 -10.26 -4.92 -6.97
CA LEU A 13 -9.58 -3.68 -7.31
C LEU A 13 -10.33 -2.91 -8.42
N ARG A 14 -10.79 -3.62 -9.46
CA ARG A 14 -11.64 -3.04 -10.52
C ARG A 14 -12.95 -2.47 -9.96
N ALA A 15 -13.60 -3.20 -9.05
CA ALA A 15 -14.84 -2.74 -8.42
C ALA A 15 -14.60 -1.46 -7.60
N VAL A 16 -13.53 -1.38 -6.81
CA VAL A 16 -13.17 -0.18 -6.04
C VAL A 16 -12.85 0.99 -6.96
N GLN A 17 -12.05 0.77 -8.01
CA GLN A 17 -11.73 1.83 -8.98
C GLN A 17 -12.98 2.34 -9.68
N SER A 18 -13.86 1.44 -10.14
CA SER A 18 -15.13 1.82 -10.77
C SER A 18 -16.04 2.60 -9.83
N ALA A 19 -16.14 2.19 -8.56
CA ALA A 19 -16.96 2.87 -7.57
C ALA A 19 -16.45 4.28 -7.23
N ARG A 20 -15.14 4.52 -7.35
CA ARG A 20 -14.55 5.86 -7.16
C ARG A 20 -14.89 6.81 -8.31
N GLY A 21 -15.16 6.31 -9.51
CA GLY A 21 -15.46 7.13 -10.69
C GLY A 21 -14.31 8.06 -11.12
N TYR A 22 -13.09 7.77 -10.66
CA TYR A 22 -11.89 8.54 -10.97
C TYR A 22 -10.98 7.74 -11.90
N SER A 23 -10.37 8.42 -12.86
CA SER A 23 -9.34 7.88 -13.75
C SER A 23 -8.37 9.00 -14.09
N ASP A 24 -7.09 8.68 -14.05
CA ASP A 24 -5.96 9.54 -14.45
C ASP A 24 -5.14 8.86 -15.55
N ASP A 25 -4.04 9.49 -15.96
CA ASP A 25 -3.19 8.95 -17.01
C ASP A 25 -2.47 7.66 -16.59
N VAL A 26 -2.06 7.53 -15.33
CA VAL A 26 -1.37 6.32 -14.82
C VAL A 26 -2.32 5.13 -14.80
N THR A 27 -3.53 5.29 -14.26
CA THR A 27 -4.56 4.23 -14.20
C THR A 27 -4.94 3.72 -15.59
N VAL A 28 -4.99 4.59 -16.60
CA VAL A 28 -5.31 4.21 -18.00
C VAL A 28 -4.12 3.58 -18.71
N SER A 29 -2.95 4.23 -18.67
CA SER A 29 -1.79 3.82 -19.48
C SER A 29 -1.10 2.56 -18.94
N GLU A 30 -1.07 2.38 -17.63
CA GLU A 30 -0.38 1.25 -16.97
C GLU A 30 -1.34 0.15 -16.50
N ASP A 31 -2.63 0.27 -16.84
CA ASP A 31 -3.70 -0.58 -16.34
C ASP A 31 -3.63 -0.73 -14.81
N ALA A 32 -3.68 0.41 -14.11
CA ALA A 32 -3.34 0.52 -12.71
C ALA A 32 -4.53 0.92 -11.82
N PHE A 33 -4.42 0.58 -10.54
CA PHE A 33 -5.38 0.88 -9.50
C PHE A 33 -4.76 1.84 -8.50
N LEU A 34 -5.37 3.00 -8.30
CA LEU A 34 -4.92 3.96 -7.30
C LEU A 34 -5.13 3.37 -5.89
N LEU A 35 -4.07 3.20 -5.11
CA LEU A 35 -4.15 2.68 -3.74
C LEU A 35 -4.15 3.80 -2.70
N ASP A 36 -3.31 4.81 -2.90
CA ASP A 36 -3.21 5.99 -2.05
C ASP A 36 -3.08 7.29 -2.87
N PRO A 37 -4.03 8.24 -2.76
CA PRO A 37 -3.93 9.55 -3.40
C PRO A 37 -3.09 10.61 -2.65
N GLY A 38 -2.51 10.40 -1.45
CA GLY A 38 -1.81 11.54 -0.81
C GLY A 38 -1.08 11.42 0.53
N PHE A 39 -0.64 12.60 1.01
CA PHE A 39 0.45 12.94 1.96
C PHE A 39 1.89 12.63 1.49
N GLY A 40 2.01 12.18 0.25
CA GLY A 40 3.25 11.92 -0.47
C GLY A 40 2.90 11.68 -1.94
N PRO A 41 3.75 11.00 -2.71
CA PRO A 41 3.41 10.62 -4.08
C PRO A 41 2.17 9.73 -4.11
N ALA A 42 1.31 9.92 -5.12
CA ALA A 42 0.22 8.99 -5.36
C ALA A 42 0.80 7.62 -5.69
N SER A 43 0.18 6.56 -5.17
CA SER A 43 0.70 5.20 -5.33
C SER A 43 -0.34 4.26 -5.93
N TYR A 44 0.13 3.41 -6.83
CA TYR A 44 -0.70 2.56 -7.67
C TYR A 44 -0.22 1.12 -7.63
N LEU A 45 -1.13 0.17 -7.80
CA LEU A 45 -0.84 -1.22 -8.11
C LEU A 45 -1.28 -1.49 -9.55
N THR A 46 -0.39 -1.92 -10.42
CA THR A 46 -0.74 -2.31 -11.79
C THR A 46 -1.36 -3.70 -11.82
N ALA A 47 -2.18 -4.01 -12.82
CA ALA A 47 -2.75 -5.35 -12.99
C ALA A 47 -1.67 -6.44 -13.19
N ASP A 48 -0.49 -6.07 -13.67
CA ASP A 48 0.67 -6.95 -13.83
C ASP A 48 1.56 -7.07 -12.57
N GLY A 49 1.15 -6.46 -11.45
CA GLY A 49 1.77 -6.67 -10.14
C GLY A 49 2.87 -5.71 -9.74
N ARG A 50 3.14 -4.65 -10.51
CA ARG A 50 4.10 -3.60 -10.13
C ARG A 50 3.42 -2.59 -9.21
N VAL A 51 4.21 -1.98 -8.34
CA VAL A 51 3.79 -0.78 -7.60
C VAL A 51 4.44 0.43 -8.23
N LEU A 52 3.63 1.42 -8.61
CA LEU A 52 4.09 2.67 -9.19
C LEU A 52 3.89 3.82 -8.20
N LEU A 53 4.83 4.76 -8.19
CA LEU A 53 4.74 6.01 -7.47
C LEU A 53 4.73 7.16 -8.47
N ASP A 54 3.66 7.95 -8.44
CA ASP A 54 3.60 9.22 -9.16
C ASP A 54 4.19 10.33 -8.31
N THR A 55 5.44 10.66 -8.61
CA THR A 55 6.21 11.68 -7.90
C THR A 55 6.22 13.03 -8.60
N ARG A 56 5.46 13.20 -9.69
CA ARG A 56 5.50 14.40 -10.53
C ARG A 56 5.10 15.66 -9.76
N GLU A 57 4.00 15.58 -9.01
CA GLU A 57 3.53 16.70 -8.17
C GLU A 57 4.36 16.90 -6.90
N TRP A 58 5.08 15.86 -6.44
CA TRP A 58 5.84 15.90 -5.20
C TRP A 58 7.29 16.38 -5.37
N SER A 59 7.95 15.93 -6.43
CA SER A 59 9.39 16.15 -6.66
C SER A 59 9.75 16.55 -8.09
N GLY A 60 8.78 16.57 -9.02
CA GLY A 60 9.02 16.82 -10.44
C GLY A 60 9.57 15.62 -11.21
N GLU A 61 9.96 14.54 -10.52
CA GLU A 61 10.44 13.30 -11.13
C GLU A 61 9.29 12.50 -11.77
N PRO A 62 9.57 11.74 -12.85
CA PRO A 62 8.56 10.93 -13.54
C PRO A 62 8.01 9.80 -12.67
N VAL A 63 6.89 9.24 -13.10
CA VAL A 63 6.33 8.00 -12.51
C VAL A 63 7.39 6.91 -12.55
N ARG A 64 7.58 6.22 -11.42
CA ARG A 64 8.58 5.16 -11.29
C ARG A 64 8.05 3.95 -10.55
N GLU A 65 8.70 2.81 -10.73
CA GLU A 65 8.46 1.65 -9.87
C GLU A 65 8.97 1.91 -8.44
N ALA A 66 8.22 1.38 -7.48
CA ALA A 66 8.59 1.40 -6.08
C ALA A 66 9.75 0.42 -5.79
N THR A 67 10.61 0.79 -4.83
CA THR A 67 11.53 -0.17 -4.20
C THR A 67 10.74 -1.25 -3.45
N PRO A 68 11.35 -2.40 -3.10
CA PRO A 68 10.65 -3.45 -2.35
C PRO A 68 9.97 -2.95 -1.06
N ASP A 69 10.67 -2.12 -0.27
CA ASP A 69 10.13 -1.60 1.00
C ASP A 69 8.99 -0.60 0.77
N GLU A 70 9.12 0.25 -0.25
CA GLU A 70 8.03 1.15 -0.68
C GLU A 70 6.82 0.34 -1.14
N ALA A 71 7.02 -0.73 -1.92
CA ALA A 71 5.95 -1.58 -2.40
C ALA A 71 5.18 -2.24 -1.25
N VAL A 72 5.88 -2.76 -0.24
CA VAL A 72 5.26 -3.30 0.98
C VAL A 72 4.45 -2.23 1.71
N CYS A 73 5.01 -1.03 1.89
CA CYS A 73 4.30 0.09 2.52
C CYS A 73 3.02 0.44 1.74
N VAL A 74 3.09 0.54 0.41
CA VAL A 74 1.95 0.86 -0.44
C VAL A 74 0.87 -0.21 -0.36
N ILE A 75 1.22 -1.50 -0.37
CA ILE A 75 0.25 -2.59 -0.20
C ILE A 75 -0.46 -2.49 1.15
N VAL A 76 0.27 -2.23 2.24
CA VAL A 76 -0.30 -2.08 3.58
C VAL A 76 -1.25 -0.89 3.67
N VAL A 77 -0.85 0.26 3.14
CA VAL A 77 -1.70 1.46 3.10
C VAL A 77 -2.91 1.25 2.19
N GLY A 78 -2.70 0.66 1.02
CA GLY A 78 -3.73 0.33 0.06
C GLY A 78 -4.80 -0.59 0.65
N ALA A 79 -4.40 -1.64 1.38
CA ALA A 79 -5.34 -2.53 2.08
C ALA A 79 -6.25 -1.75 3.03
N LYS A 80 -5.69 -0.81 3.80
CA LYS A 80 -6.45 0.05 4.72
C LYS A 80 -7.35 1.05 3.99
N LYS A 81 -6.86 1.72 2.94
CA LYS A 81 -7.60 2.79 2.22
C LYS A 81 -8.68 2.25 1.27
N THR A 82 -8.48 1.06 0.71
CA THR A 82 -9.45 0.40 -0.17
C THR A 82 -10.43 -0.50 0.60
N GLY A 83 -10.07 -0.94 1.80
CA GLY A 83 -10.82 -1.95 2.55
C GLY A 83 -10.65 -3.38 2.03
N ILE A 84 -9.75 -3.60 1.06
CA ILE A 84 -9.51 -4.92 0.48
C ILE A 84 -8.45 -5.67 1.31
N ALA A 85 -8.91 -6.53 2.23
CA ALA A 85 -8.02 -7.31 3.08
C ALA A 85 -7.08 -8.25 2.29
N GLY A 86 -7.53 -8.74 1.11
CA GLY A 86 -6.74 -9.62 0.25
C GLY A 86 -5.42 -9.01 -0.27
N LEU A 87 -5.27 -7.67 -0.20
CA LEU A 87 -3.99 -7.02 -0.50
C LEU A 87 -2.87 -7.49 0.44
N PHE A 88 -3.16 -7.85 1.69
CA PHE A 88 -2.15 -8.37 2.61
C PHE A 88 -1.59 -9.74 2.19
N GLU A 89 -2.32 -10.50 1.37
CA GLU A 89 -1.87 -11.80 0.85
C GLU A 89 -0.77 -11.65 -0.21
N LEU A 90 -0.59 -10.44 -0.77
CA LEU A 90 0.50 -10.13 -1.68
C LEU A 90 1.84 -9.95 -0.95
N LEU A 91 1.81 -9.68 0.37
CA LEU A 91 3.03 -9.41 1.12
C LEU A 91 3.90 -10.66 1.24
N PRO A 92 5.24 -10.50 1.30
CA PRO A 92 6.14 -11.62 1.54
C PRO A 92 5.74 -12.39 2.81
N PRO A 93 5.78 -13.73 2.78
CA PRO A 93 5.53 -14.52 3.97
C PRO A 93 6.60 -14.20 5.03
N ARG A 94 6.24 -14.36 6.31
CA ARG A 94 7.20 -14.26 7.40
C ARG A 94 8.28 -15.33 7.24
N PRO A 95 9.58 -14.96 7.20
CA PRO A 95 10.67 -15.92 7.17
C PRO A 95 10.66 -16.83 8.39
N PHE A 96 11.19 -18.05 8.23
CA PHE A 96 11.38 -18.95 9.38
C PHE A 96 12.36 -18.33 10.37
N GLY A 97 11.99 -18.27 11.65
CA GLY A 97 12.81 -17.72 12.73
C GLY A 97 12.69 -16.21 12.95
N ALA A 98 12.13 -15.45 12.00
CA ALA A 98 11.88 -14.01 12.19
C ALA A 98 10.98 -13.77 13.40
N ALA A 99 11.21 -12.70 14.16
CA ALA A 99 10.42 -12.31 15.32
C ALA A 99 9.19 -11.48 14.93
N THR A 100 8.15 -11.47 15.76
CA THR A 100 7.03 -10.52 15.59
C THR A 100 7.56 -9.13 15.90
N CYS A 101 7.20 -8.11 15.12
CA CYS A 101 7.67 -6.75 15.38
C CYS A 101 7.03 -6.21 16.66
N ASP A 102 7.85 -5.94 17.69
CA ASP A 102 7.38 -5.47 19.00
C ASP A 102 6.74 -4.07 18.95
N ARG A 103 7.12 -3.24 17.98
CA ARG A 103 6.58 -1.87 17.87
C ARG A 103 5.13 -1.85 17.40
N CYS A 104 4.75 -2.73 16.47
CA CYS A 104 3.38 -2.82 15.95
C CYS A 104 2.62 -4.07 16.40
N LEU A 105 3.28 -4.96 17.15
CA LEU A 105 2.76 -6.25 17.58
C LEU A 105 2.24 -7.10 16.40
N GLY A 106 2.92 -7.00 15.25
CA GLY A 106 2.51 -7.69 14.01
C GLY A 106 1.37 -7.03 13.23
N ASN A 107 0.76 -5.96 13.73
CA ASN A 107 -0.39 -5.31 13.08
C ASN A 107 -0.01 -4.42 11.89
N ARG A 108 1.28 -4.27 11.59
CA ARG A 108 1.83 -3.47 10.47
C ARG A 108 1.64 -1.95 10.58
N PHE A 109 0.74 -1.50 11.45
CA PHE A 109 0.53 -0.09 11.76
C PHE A 109 1.04 0.24 13.16
N TRP A 110 1.64 1.42 13.30
CA TRP A 110 2.03 1.97 14.60
C TRP A 110 1.21 3.23 14.88
N SER A 111 0.67 3.32 16.11
CA SER A 111 -0.03 4.51 16.59
C SER A 111 0.96 5.49 17.20
N PHE A 112 0.93 6.74 16.76
CA PHE A 112 1.87 7.79 17.22
C PHE A 112 1.16 8.94 17.94
N GLY A 113 -0.13 8.79 18.22
CA GLY A 113 -0.92 9.77 18.93
C GLY A 113 -2.39 9.62 18.60
N THR A 114 -3.16 10.60 19.03
CA THR A 114 -4.61 10.65 18.83
C THR A 114 -4.97 11.95 18.13
N ASP A 115 -5.92 11.90 17.23
CA ASP A 115 -6.49 13.08 16.61
C ASP A 115 -7.34 13.86 17.61
N ALA A 116 -7.00 15.13 17.83
CA ALA A 116 -7.62 15.96 18.86
C ALA A 116 -9.12 16.25 18.57
N GLY A 117 -9.53 16.21 17.30
CA GLY A 117 -10.92 16.47 16.92
C GLY A 117 -11.81 15.22 16.97
N THR A 118 -11.25 14.05 16.66
CA THR A 118 -12.03 12.81 16.51
C THR A 118 -11.78 11.76 17.60
N GLY A 119 -10.72 11.92 18.42
CA GLY A 119 -10.30 10.91 19.38
C GLY A 119 -9.75 9.62 18.76
N ARG A 120 -9.58 9.57 17.43
CA ARG A 120 -9.10 8.38 16.72
C ARG A 120 -7.58 8.30 16.75
N ALA A 121 -7.05 7.09 16.87
CA ALA A 121 -5.61 6.84 16.79
C ALA A 121 -5.04 7.28 15.42
N LYS A 122 -4.02 8.13 15.46
CA LYS A 122 -3.21 8.45 14.27
C LYS A 122 -2.23 7.31 14.04
N THR A 123 -2.35 6.66 12.89
CA THR A 123 -1.57 5.48 12.55
C THR A 123 -0.80 5.66 11.27
N ILE A 124 0.46 5.24 11.27
CA ILE A 124 1.31 5.09 10.08
C ILE A 124 1.68 3.63 9.88
N VAL A 125 2.18 3.27 8.70
CA VAL A 125 2.89 1.99 8.52
C VAL A 125 4.06 1.96 9.50
N CYS A 126 4.23 0.84 10.19
CA CYS A 126 5.22 0.70 11.23
C CYS A 126 6.63 0.87 10.64
N PRO A 127 7.38 1.91 11.04
CA PRO A 127 8.69 2.18 10.45
C PRO A 127 9.77 1.18 10.88
N THR A 128 9.53 0.39 11.94
CA THR A 128 10.49 -0.62 12.42
C THR A 128 10.47 -1.88 11.57
N CYS A 129 9.30 -2.32 11.12
CA CYS A 129 9.18 -3.50 10.26
C CYS A 129 8.79 -3.16 8.81
N ALA A 130 8.84 -1.88 8.42
CA ALA A 130 8.40 -1.39 7.11
C ALA A 130 7.03 -1.93 6.64
N GLY A 131 6.12 -2.26 7.58
CA GLY A 131 4.81 -2.83 7.26
C GLY A 131 4.77 -4.37 7.10
N HIS A 132 5.88 -5.08 7.23
CA HIS A 132 5.90 -6.55 7.19
C HIS A 132 5.14 -7.19 8.37
N GLY A 133 5.25 -6.59 9.56
CA GLY A 133 4.73 -7.15 10.81
C GLY A 133 5.72 -8.05 11.55
N TRP A 134 6.91 -8.27 11.00
CA TRP A 134 7.99 -9.07 11.58
C TRP A 134 9.34 -8.38 11.37
N VAL A 135 10.36 -8.80 12.10
CA VAL A 135 11.77 -8.37 11.97
C VAL A 135 12.66 -9.61 12.05
N ASP A 136 13.84 -9.56 11.44
CA ASP A 136 14.84 -10.64 11.52
C ASP A 136 15.63 -10.59 12.84
#